data_AF-J0KLA2-F1
#
_entry.id   AF-J0KLA2-F1
#
_cell.length_a   1.000
_cell.length_b   1.000
_cell.length_c   1.000
_cell.angle_alpha   90.00
_cell.angle_beta   90.00
_cell.angle_gamma   90.00
#
_symmetry.space_group_name_H-M   'P 1'
#
loop_
_entity.id
_entity.type
_entity.pdbx_description
1 polymer ?
#
loop_
_entity_poly.entity_id
_entity_poly.type
_entity_poly.pdbx_seq_one_letter_code
_entity_poly.pdbx_strand_id
1 'polypeptide(L)'
;MDKLLQPTPFPEEMDLGYLGRIRQINGYRYDHLLWRAIAVQVGSGKGATKHELLSKMAGQTSEQFARNHTSIPFRRAITQNYPHIAHGSLQMRTLLFGRTPHRGDLQVFFCEKCVKEDVDFHGVSYWRRDHQMPGQTWCPKHALPLHFARSKDSFGAFPKDRLGQSQMHDATFVSEARGNLFVQRYLELATAMYDRTAPLDSRSVGPILKGRAEKLGLVKTQRVRSKHPIDDRVQNVFPAHWLSVVLGGKMAPSGVPFHTTASVASHLLVIAVLFENADEAINALANAAVSGRHGPADLSDKVNPLSASAFSPP
;
A
#
# COMPACT_ATOMS: atom_id res chain seq x y z
N MET A 1 16.32 -26.65 -19.63
CA MET A 1 15.16 -25.94 -19.04
C MET A 1 14.87 -24.80 -19.98
N ASP A 2 13.64 -24.73 -20.48
CA ASP A 2 13.26 -23.66 -21.39
C ASP A 2 13.29 -22.32 -20.66
N LYS A 3 13.80 -21.29 -21.35
CA LYS A 3 13.87 -19.93 -20.84
C LYS A 3 12.43 -19.41 -20.67
N LEU A 4 12.10 -18.92 -19.48
CA LEU A 4 10.81 -18.27 -19.24
C LEU A 4 10.71 -17.02 -20.10
N LEU A 5 9.54 -16.85 -20.72
CA LEU A 5 9.11 -15.59 -21.28
C LEU A 5 9.06 -14.55 -20.15
N GLN A 6 9.80 -13.47 -20.34
CA GLN A 6 10.02 -12.40 -19.37
C GLN A 6 9.38 -11.11 -19.90
N PRO A 7 8.07 -10.91 -19.68
CA PRO A 7 7.42 -9.68 -20.12
C PRO A 7 7.90 -8.49 -19.28
N THR A 8 7.98 -7.30 -19.89
CA THR A 8 8.16 -6.06 -19.12
C THR A 8 6.87 -5.77 -18.33
N PRO A 9 6.94 -5.34 -17.05
CA PRO A 9 5.76 -4.88 -16.31
C PRO A 9 5.10 -3.69 -17.01
N PHE A 10 3.76 -3.62 -16.98
CA PHE A 10 3.05 -2.43 -17.44
C PHE A 10 3.15 -1.30 -16.41
N PRO A 11 2.98 -0.02 -16.81
CA PRO A 11 2.91 1.09 -15.88
C PRO A 11 1.84 0.85 -14.82
N GLU A 12 2.20 1.01 -13.55
CA GLU A 12 1.32 0.76 -12.39
C GLU A 12 0.81 -0.69 -12.27
N GLU A 13 1.41 -1.67 -12.95
CA GLU A 13 1.06 -3.07 -12.74
C GLU A 13 1.49 -3.53 -11.35
N MET A 14 0.53 -4.03 -10.57
CA MET A 14 0.78 -4.59 -9.24
C MET A 14 1.62 -5.87 -9.35
N ASP A 15 2.59 -6.03 -8.46
CA ASP A 15 3.56 -7.13 -8.40
C ASP A 15 2.94 -8.53 -8.46
N LEU A 16 1.83 -8.74 -7.74
CA LEU A 16 1.09 -9.99 -7.77
C LEU A 16 0.35 -10.20 -9.10
N GLY A 17 -0.09 -9.12 -9.74
CA GLY A 17 -0.65 -9.17 -11.10
C GLY A 17 0.42 -9.50 -12.14
N TYR A 18 1.61 -8.89 -12.00
CA TYR A 18 2.78 -9.19 -12.82
C TYR A 18 3.20 -10.66 -12.70
N LEU A 19 3.25 -11.20 -11.47
CA LEU A 19 3.45 -12.62 -11.23
C LEU A 19 2.38 -13.48 -11.92
N GLY A 20 1.10 -13.11 -11.77
CA GLY A 20 -0.02 -13.80 -12.42
C GLY A 20 0.13 -13.85 -13.94
N ARG A 21 0.61 -12.76 -14.56
CA ARG A 21 0.88 -12.67 -16.00
C ARG A 21 2.06 -13.53 -16.43
N ILE A 22 3.18 -13.50 -15.71
CA ILE A 22 4.32 -14.40 -15.96
C ILE A 22 3.84 -15.86 -15.90
N ARG A 23 3.05 -16.19 -14.88
CA ARG A 23 2.51 -17.53 -14.66
C ARG A 23 1.70 -18.02 -15.85
N GLN A 24 0.75 -17.20 -16.32
CA GLN A 24 -0.14 -17.56 -17.43
C GLN A 24 0.63 -17.70 -18.76
N ILE A 25 1.50 -16.75 -19.09
CA ILE A 25 2.26 -16.78 -20.34
C ILE A 25 3.21 -17.98 -20.43
N ASN A 26 3.74 -18.42 -19.28
CA ASN A 26 4.65 -19.56 -19.20
C ASN A 26 3.94 -20.90 -18.87
N GLY A 27 2.61 -20.93 -18.80
CA GLY A 27 1.84 -22.17 -18.60
C GLY A 27 2.01 -22.84 -17.23
N TYR A 28 2.41 -22.10 -16.19
CA TYR A 28 2.60 -22.67 -14.85
C TYR A 28 1.28 -22.79 -14.10
N ARG A 29 0.95 -23.99 -13.61
CA ARG A 29 -0.23 -24.20 -12.77
C ARG A 29 -0.04 -23.77 -11.32
N TYR A 30 1.21 -23.84 -10.81
CA TYR A 30 1.51 -23.64 -9.40
C TYR A 30 2.64 -22.64 -9.18
N ASP A 31 2.40 -21.68 -8.30
CA ASP A 31 3.36 -20.62 -7.98
C ASP A 31 4.71 -21.16 -7.49
N HIS A 32 4.75 -22.24 -6.70
CA HIS A 32 6.01 -22.77 -6.17
C HIS A 32 6.95 -23.28 -7.27
N LEU A 33 6.41 -23.87 -8.33
CA LEU A 33 7.18 -24.27 -9.50
C LEU A 33 7.68 -23.05 -10.29
N LEU A 34 6.81 -22.05 -10.44
CA LEU A 34 7.17 -20.80 -11.10
C LEU A 34 8.30 -20.07 -10.35
N TRP A 35 8.21 -19.96 -9.02
CA TRP A 35 9.25 -19.31 -8.22
C TRP A 35 10.61 -20.00 -8.37
N ARG A 36 10.64 -21.33 -8.43
CA ARG A 36 11.86 -22.09 -8.68
C ARG A 36 12.42 -21.78 -10.07
N ALA A 37 11.58 -21.76 -11.09
CA ALA A 37 12.00 -21.45 -12.46
C ALA A 37 12.52 -20.01 -12.59
N ILE A 38 11.83 -19.04 -11.99
CA ILE A 38 12.29 -17.64 -11.92
C ILE A 38 13.66 -17.57 -11.25
N ALA A 39 13.84 -18.21 -10.08
CA ALA A 39 15.09 -18.17 -9.35
C ALA A 39 16.28 -18.70 -10.17
N VAL A 40 16.06 -19.78 -10.93
CA VAL A 40 17.05 -20.33 -11.87
C VAL A 40 17.35 -19.32 -12.98
N GLN A 41 16.32 -18.76 -13.63
CA GLN A 41 16.48 -17.82 -14.74
C GLN A 41 17.25 -16.55 -14.36
N VAL A 42 16.97 -15.99 -13.18
CA VAL A 42 17.61 -14.74 -12.74
C VAL A 42 18.92 -14.97 -11.96
N GLY A 43 19.41 -16.23 -11.91
CA GLY A 43 20.65 -16.59 -11.21
C GLY A 43 20.62 -16.25 -9.72
N SER A 44 19.47 -16.39 -9.05
CA SER A 44 19.35 -16.06 -7.63
C SER A 44 19.69 -17.25 -6.73
N GLY A 45 20.48 -16.99 -5.69
CA GLY A 45 20.84 -17.99 -4.67
C GLY A 45 19.70 -18.31 -3.70
N LYS A 46 19.96 -19.28 -2.81
CA LYS A 46 19.08 -19.59 -1.68
C LYS A 46 18.86 -18.34 -0.82
N GLY A 47 17.61 -18.09 -0.44
CA GLY A 47 17.25 -16.97 0.44
C GLY A 47 16.81 -15.67 -0.27
N ALA A 48 16.80 -15.63 -1.61
CA ALA A 48 16.23 -14.51 -2.34
C ALA A 48 14.74 -14.31 -2.01
N THR A 49 14.33 -13.07 -1.77
CA THR A 49 12.92 -12.75 -1.55
C THR A 49 12.11 -12.80 -2.85
N LYS A 50 10.79 -13.01 -2.75
CA LYS A 50 9.89 -12.94 -3.93
C LYS A 50 9.97 -11.59 -4.64
N HIS A 51 10.10 -10.51 -3.86
CA HIS A 51 10.34 -9.16 -4.37
C HIS A 51 11.63 -9.08 -5.19
N GLU A 52 12.75 -9.57 -4.65
CA GLU A 52 14.02 -9.64 -5.38
C GLU A 52 13.89 -10.41 -6.69
N LEU A 53 13.24 -11.57 -6.65
CA LEU A 53 13.02 -12.38 -7.84
C LEU A 53 12.20 -11.64 -8.91
N LEU A 54 11.10 -10.99 -8.52
CA LEU A 54 10.27 -10.23 -9.45
C LEU A 54 10.97 -8.98 -9.99
N SER A 55 11.72 -8.25 -9.16
CA SER A 55 12.48 -7.07 -9.61
C SER A 55 13.51 -7.43 -10.68
N LYS A 56 14.24 -8.54 -10.49
CA LYS A 56 15.17 -9.08 -11.49
C LYS A 56 14.44 -9.56 -12.75
N MET A 57 13.31 -10.25 -12.60
CA MET A 57 12.47 -10.62 -13.74
C MET A 57 11.91 -9.39 -14.48
N ALA A 58 11.69 -8.27 -13.80
CA ALA A 58 11.28 -7.03 -14.43
C ALA A 58 12.43 -6.27 -15.12
N GLY A 59 13.68 -6.70 -14.90
CA GLY A 59 14.86 -5.94 -15.36
C GLY A 59 15.03 -4.60 -14.64
N GLN A 60 14.50 -4.47 -13.42
CA GLN A 60 14.52 -3.23 -12.62
C GLN A 60 15.35 -3.42 -11.36
N THR A 61 15.82 -2.33 -10.75
CA THR A 61 16.36 -2.41 -9.39
C THR A 61 15.24 -2.76 -8.40
N SER A 62 15.63 -3.28 -7.23
CA SER A 62 14.67 -3.63 -6.17
C SER A 62 13.86 -2.42 -5.71
N GLU A 63 14.48 -1.24 -5.64
CA GLU A 63 13.87 0.03 -5.26
C GLU A 63 12.91 0.55 -6.33
N GLN A 64 13.30 0.49 -7.61
CA GLN A 64 12.44 0.87 -8.72
C GLN A 64 11.19 -0.02 -8.78
N PHE A 65 11.37 -1.33 -8.66
CA PHE A 65 10.25 -2.27 -8.65
C PHE A 65 9.33 -2.05 -7.46
N ALA A 66 9.89 -1.81 -6.26
CA ALA A 66 9.10 -1.48 -5.08
C ALA A 66 8.26 -0.21 -5.30
N ARG A 67 8.89 0.84 -5.83
CA ARG A 67 8.25 2.14 -6.05
C ARG A 67 7.17 2.10 -7.12
N ASN A 68 7.27 1.27 -8.14
CA ASN A 68 6.35 1.33 -9.27
C ASN A 68 5.30 0.20 -9.26
N HIS A 69 5.60 -0.93 -8.60
CA HIS A 69 4.81 -2.15 -8.76
C HIS A 69 4.33 -2.76 -7.43
N THR A 70 4.61 -2.14 -6.28
CA THR A 70 4.22 -2.73 -4.99
C THR A 70 3.47 -1.74 -4.10
N SER A 71 2.88 -2.26 -3.01
CA SER A 71 2.35 -1.46 -1.90
C SER A 71 3.37 -1.17 -0.80
N ILE A 72 4.66 -1.45 -1.01
CA ILE A 72 5.72 -1.17 -0.02
C ILE A 72 5.79 0.33 0.31
N PRO A 73 5.79 1.26 -0.66
CA PRO A 73 5.83 2.69 -0.37
C PRO A 73 4.71 3.12 0.57
N PHE A 74 3.46 2.76 0.27
CA PHE A 74 2.33 3.05 1.14
C PHE A 74 2.46 2.38 2.52
N ARG A 75 2.73 1.07 2.58
CA ARG A 75 2.79 0.35 3.87
C ARG A 75 3.84 0.88 4.83
N ARG A 76 4.94 1.38 4.28
CA ARG A 76 6.07 1.88 5.05
C ARG A 76 6.10 3.40 5.12
N ALA A 77 5.13 4.10 4.53
CA ALA A 77 5.26 5.53 4.24
C ALA A 77 5.60 6.40 5.46
N ILE A 78 5.14 6.00 6.65
CA ILE A 78 5.49 6.61 7.93
C ILE A 78 5.94 5.50 8.87
N THR A 79 7.17 5.56 9.37
CA THR A 79 7.72 4.52 10.24
C THR A 79 8.75 5.08 11.21
N GLN A 80 8.91 4.45 12.37
CA GLN A 80 10.10 4.64 13.23
C GLN A 80 11.12 3.51 13.04
N ASN A 81 10.74 2.43 12.36
CA ASN A 81 11.60 1.27 12.12
C ASN A 81 12.34 1.45 10.79
N TYR A 82 13.61 1.79 10.89
CA TYR A 82 14.52 1.99 9.75
C TYR A 82 14.01 3.05 8.74
N PRO A 83 13.74 4.29 9.18
CA PRO A 83 13.22 5.35 8.31
C PRO A 83 14.26 5.84 7.28
N HIS A 84 15.54 5.54 7.48
CA HIS A 84 16.63 5.86 6.54
C HIS A 84 16.75 4.83 5.40
N ILE A 85 16.07 3.69 5.49
CA ILE A 85 16.13 2.63 4.47
C ILE A 85 15.08 2.91 3.40
N ALA A 86 15.53 3.09 2.16
CA ALA A 86 14.69 3.29 0.99
C ALA A 86 13.71 2.12 0.78
N HIS A 87 12.57 2.41 0.17
CA HIS A 87 11.61 1.37 -0.21
C HIS A 87 12.26 0.40 -1.21
N GLY A 88 12.10 -0.90 -0.98
CA GLY A 88 12.72 -1.92 -1.83
C GLY A 88 14.19 -2.19 -1.57
N SER A 89 14.86 -1.46 -0.66
CA SER A 89 16.30 -1.67 -0.42
C SER A 89 16.63 -3.08 0.05
N LEU A 90 17.67 -3.65 -0.55
CA LEU A 90 18.19 -4.98 -0.19
C LEU A 90 19.02 -4.98 1.10
N GLN A 91 19.36 -3.81 1.65
CA GLN A 91 20.10 -3.66 2.90
C GLN A 91 19.36 -4.30 4.09
N MET A 92 18.02 -4.34 4.02
CA MET A 92 17.19 -4.94 5.04
C MET A 92 16.06 -5.75 4.39
N ARG A 93 16.40 -6.94 3.89
CA ARG A 93 15.47 -7.86 3.21
C ARG A 93 14.22 -8.20 4.02
N THR A 94 14.29 -8.12 5.36
CA THR A 94 13.15 -8.36 6.23
C THR A 94 11.98 -7.40 6.00
N LEU A 95 12.26 -6.21 5.46
CA LEU A 95 11.28 -5.20 5.12
C LEU A 95 10.56 -5.49 3.79
N LEU A 96 11.15 -6.38 2.99
CA LEU A 96 10.58 -6.89 1.73
C LEU A 96 9.71 -8.14 2.00
N PHE A 97 9.89 -8.78 3.15
CA PHE A 97 8.99 -9.83 3.63
C PHE A 97 7.70 -9.19 4.15
N GLY A 98 6.73 -9.14 3.26
CA GLY A 98 5.37 -8.83 3.64
C GLY A 98 4.54 -8.84 2.38
N ARG A 99 3.53 -9.71 2.34
CA ARG A 99 2.48 -9.58 1.34
C ARG A 99 1.86 -8.20 1.48
N THR A 100 1.47 -7.58 0.37
CA THR A 100 0.43 -6.54 0.34
C THR A 100 -0.54 -6.85 1.48
N PRO A 101 -0.86 -5.92 2.39
CA PRO A 101 -1.93 -6.15 3.33
C PRO A 101 -3.17 -6.10 2.46
N HIS A 102 -3.46 -7.22 1.80
CA HIS A 102 -4.82 -7.52 1.47
C HIS A 102 -5.51 -7.39 2.81
N ARG A 103 -6.40 -6.40 2.85
CA ARG A 103 -7.59 -6.41 3.69
C ARG A 103 -7.96 -7.87 3.94
N GLY A 104 -8.43 -8.21 5.13
CA GLY A 104 -8.72 -9.58 5.56
C GLY A 104 -9.51 -10.49 4.59
N ASP A 105 -9.95 -10.01 3.42
CA ASP A 105 -10.52 -10.77 2.32
C ASP A 105 -9.79 -10.44 1.01
N LEU A 106 -9.25 -11.47 0.38
CA LEU A 106 -9.26 -11.89 -1.04
C LEU A 106 -9.86 -10.97 -2.14
N GLN A 107 -9.90 -9.65 -1.97
CA GLN A 107 -10.56 -8.69 -2.84
C GLN A 107 -9.54 -7.97 -3.71
N VAL A 108 -9.84 -7.92 -5.00
CA VAL A 108 -9.11 -7.15 -6.00
C VAL A 108 -10.03 -6.22 -6.73
N PHE A 109 -9.55 -4.99 -6.95
CA PHE A 109 -10.33 -3.93 -7.52
C PHE A 109 -9.90 -3.62 -8.95
N PHE A 110 -10.83 -3.27 -9.81
CA PHE A 110 -10.52 -2.89 -11.19
C PHE A 110 -11.61 -2.01 -11.78
N CYS A 111 -11.29 -1.30 -12.86
CA CYS A 111 -12.24 -0.49 -13.61
C CYS A 111 -12.49 -1.15 -14.96
N GLU A 112 -13.76 -1.40 -15.31
CA GLU A 112 -14.12 -1.99 -16.61
C GLU A 112 -13.60 -1.17 -17.80
N LYS A 113 -13.62 0.17 -17.72
CA LYS A 113 -13.06 1.03 -18.77
C LYS A 113 -11.54 0.88 -18.90
N CYS A 114 -10.79 0.86 -17.79
CA CYS A 114 -9.36 0.53 -17.85
C CYS A 114 -9.12 -0.84 -18.46
N VAL A 115 -9.92 -1.85 -18.09
CA VAL A 115 -9.79 -3.21 -18.65
C VAL A 115 -9.96 -3.21 -20.17
N LYS A 116 -10.99 -2.52 -20.67
CA LYS A 116 -11.21 -2.37 -22.12
C LYS A 116 -10.04 -1.69 -22.80
N GLU A 117 -9.60 -0.53 -22.28
CA GLU A 117 -8.47 0.22 -22.84
C GLU A 117 -7.16 -0.59 -22.81
N ASP A 118 -6.90 -1.34 -21.74
CA ASP A 118 -5.70 -2.17 -21.60
C ASP A 118 -5.71 -3.32 -22.61
N VAL A 119 -6.87 -3.95 -22.85
CA VAL A 119 -7.01 -4.98 -23.90
C VAL A 119 -6.86 -4.37 -25.30
N ASP A 120 -7.51 -3.24 -25.56
CA ASP A 120 -7.47 -2.59 -26.87
C ASP A 120 -6.05 -2.09 -27.23
N PHE A 121 -5.27 -1.62 -26.24
CA PHE A 121 -3.93 -1.06 -26.47
C PHE A 121 -2.77 -2.05 -26.25
N HIS A 122 -2.84 -2.89 -25.21
CA HIS A 122 -1.77 -3.84 -24.85
C HIS A 122 -2.07 -5.29 -25.22
N GLY A 123 -3.28 -5.59 -25.69
CA GLY A 123 -3.76 -6.97 -25.93
C GLY A 123 -4.10 -7.74 -24.65
N VAL A 124 -3.88 -7.14 -23.47
CA VAL A 124 -4.12 -7.79 -22.17
C VAL A 124 -4.44 -6.75 -21.09
N SER A 125 -5.43 -7.05 -20.26
CA SER A 125 -5.72 -6.25 -19.05
C SER A 125 -4.80 -6.63 -17.89
N TYR A 126 -4.42 -5.67 -17.05
CA TYR A 126 -3.54 -5.92 -15.91
C TYR A 126 -4.03 -5.24 -14.63
N TRP A 127 -3.59 -5.75 -13.47
CA TRP A 127 -4.00 -5.22 -12.18
C TRP A 127 -3.28 -3.91 -11.87
N ARG A 128 -4.02 -2.80 -11.96
CA ARG A 128 -3.49 -1.46 -11.63
C ARG A 128 -3.35 -1.28 -10.12
N ARG A 129 -2.20 -0.75 -9.70
CA ARG A 129 -1.83 -0.50 -8.31
C ARG A 129 -2.74 0.52 -7.62
N ASP A 130 -3.04 1.64 -8.28
CA ASP A 130 -3.90 2.69 -7.73
C ASP A 130 -5.29 2.16 -7.35
N HIS A 131 -5.84 1.22 -8.11
CA HIS A 131 -7.11 0.59 -7.78
C HIS A 131 -7.04 -0.23 -6.48
N GLN A 132 -5.87 -0.72 -6.09
CA GLN A 132 -5.69 -1.51 -4.87
C GLN A 132 -5.43 -0.64 -3.62
N MET A 133 -5.35 0.68 -3.77
CA MET A 133 -5.09 1.59 -2.66
C MET A 133 -6.23 1.54 -1.63
N PRO A 134 -5.93 1.51 -0.32
CA PRO A 134 -6.96 1.58 0.73
C PRO A 134 -7.85 2.81 0.53
N GLY A 135 -9.17 2.64 0.63
CA GLY A 135 -10.13 3.72 0.39
C GLY A 135 -10.40 4.08 -1.07
N GLN A 136 -9.63 3.58 -2.04
CA GLN A 136 -9.93 3.80 -3.45
C GLN A 136 -11.15 2.97 -3.84
N THR A 137 -12.31 3.62 -4.04
CA THR A 137 -13.57 2.96 -4.39
C THR A 137 -14.10 3.35 -5.78
N TRP A 138 -13.42 4.28 -6.44
CA TRP A 138 -13.65 4.67 -7.84
C TRP A 138 -12.33 4.69 -8.62
N CYS A 139 -12.39 4.67 -9.94
CA CYS A 139 -11.21 4.83 -10.78
C CYS A 139 -10.79 6.32 -10.83
N PRO A 140 -9.54 6.68 -10.52
CA PRO A 140 -9.10 8.08 -10.62
C PRO A 140 -9.11 8.59 -12.07
N LYS A 141 -8.90 7.70 -13.06
CA LYS A 141 -8.92 8.05 -14.48
C LYS A 141 -10.33 8.25 -15.03
N HIS A 142 -11.23 7.29 -14.78
CA HIS A 142 -12.57 7.29 -15.39
C HIS A 142 -13.68 7.82 -14.49
N ALA A 143 -13.38 8.05 -13.22
CA ALA A 143 -14.33 8.51 -12.20
C ALA A 143 -15.57 7.60 -12.03
N LEU A 144 -15.43 6.31 -12.35
CA LEU A 144 -16.46 5.28 -12.20
C LEU A 144 -16.20 4.43 -10.95
N PRO A 145 -17.25 3.88 -10.29
CA PRO A 145 -17.08 2.90 -9.23
C PRO A 145 -16.16 1.75 -9.66
N LEU A 146 -15.28 1.29 -8.77
CA LEU A 146 -14.47 0.11 -9.03
C LEU A 146 -15.32 -1.15 -8.86
N HIS A 147 -15.10 -2.08 -9.77
CA HIS A 147 -15.48 -3.47 -9.61
C HIS A 147 -14.54 -4.12 -8.60
N PHE A 148 -15.05 -5.06 -7.82
CA PHE A 148 -14.25 -5.92 -6.96
C PHE A 148 -14.65 -7.38 -7.13
N ALA A 149 -13.66 -8.27 -7.05
CA ALA A 149 -13.88 -9.72 -7.08
C ALA A 149 -13.20 -10.37 -5.87
N ARG A 150 -13.84 -11.38 -5.29
CA ARG A 150 -13.29 -12.19 -4.19
C ARG A 150 -12.74 -13.51 -4.71
N SER A 151 -11.45 -13.79 -4.52
CA SER A 151 -10.85 -15.07 -4.94
C SER A 151 -9.61 -15.45 -4.13
N LYS A 152 -9.46 -16.74 -3.79
CA LYS A 152 -8.24 -17.29 -3.16
C LYS A 152 -6.97 -16.99 -3.98
N ASP A 153 -7.12 -16.93 -5.29
CA ASP A 153 -6.09 -16.50 -6.23
C ASP A 153 -6.56 -15.23 -6.96
N SER A 154 -6.57 -14.14 -6.21
CA SER A 154 -7.10 -12.84 -6.63
C SER A 154 -6.38 -12.27 -7.85
N PHE A 155 -5.05 -12.34 -7.89
CA PHE A 155 -4.23 -11.73 -8.96
C PHE A 155 -3.81 -12.70 -10.06
N GLY A 156 -4.05 -13.99 -9.88
CA GLY A 156 -3.56 -15.01 -10.80
C GLY A 156 -4.26 -15.06 -12.16
N ALA A 157 -5.44 -14.44 -12.29
CA ALA A 157 -6.18 -14.25 -13.54
C ALA A 157 -6.15 -12.77 -13.95
N PHE A 158 -6.43 -12.48 -15.22
CA PHE A 158 -6.50 -11.09 -15.66
C PHE A 158 -7.80 -10.41 -15.21
N PRO A 159 -7.82 -9.08 -15.01
CA PRO A 159 -9.04 -8.34 -14.71
C PRO A 159 -10.19 -8.60 -15.69
N LYS A 160 -9.92 -8.71 -17.01
CA LYS A 160 -10.94 -9.03 -18.02
C LYS A 160 -11.66 -10.34 -17.74
N ASP A 161 -10.98 -11.32 -17.15
CA ASP A 161 -11.55 -12.63 -16.82
C ASP A 161 -12.41 -12.58 -15.55
N ARG A 162 -12.43 -11.43 -14.85
CA ARG A 162 -13.20 -11.21 -13.62
C ARG A 162 -14.47 -10.39 -13.82
N LEU A 163 -14.68 -9.77 -14.98
CA LEU A 163 -15.84 -8.91 -15.24
C LEU A 163 -17.17 -9.58 -14.86
N GLY A 164 -17.42 -10.79 -15.39
CA GLY A 164 -18.66 -11.53 -15.14
C GLY A 164 -18.84 -12.09 -13.73
N GLN A 165 -17.82 -12.01 -12.86
CA GLN A 165 -17.84 -12.51 -11.48
C GLN A 165 -17.63 -11.39 -10.45
N SER A 166 -17.62 -10.14 -10.91
CA SER A 166 -17.33 -8.98 -10.07
C SER A 166 -18.59 -8.33 -9.54
N GLN A 167 -18.44 -7.60 -8.44
CA GLN A 167 -19.45 -6.76 -7.83
C GLN A 167 -18.98 -5.32 -7.90
N MET A 168 -19.91 -4.37 -7.87
CA MET A 168 -19.59 -2.96 -7.72
C MET A 168 -19.97 -2.52 -6.30
N HIS A 169 -19.25 -1.52 -5.80
CA HIS A 169 -19.75 -0.81 -4.63
C HIS A 169 -21.06 -0.08 -4.98
N ASP A 170 -21.92 0.07 -3.98
CA ASP A 170 -23.14 0.86 -4.13
C ASP A 170 -22.86 2.28 -4.64
N ALA A 171 -23.67 2.75 -5.58
CA ALA A 171 -23.46 4.03 -6.25
C ALA A 171 -23.59 5.21 -5.28
N THR A 172 -24.49 5.12 -4.29
CA THR A 172 -24.66 6.19 -3.29
C THR A 172 -23.44 6.27 -2.38
N PHE A 173 -22.92 5.11 -1.94
CA PHE A 173 -21.68 5.03 -1.18
C PHE A 173 -20.48 5.65 -1.93
N VAL A 174 -20.31 5.33 -3.22
CA VAL A 174 -19.21 5.90 -4.01
C VAL A 174 -19.40 7.40 -4.21
N SER A 175 -20.62 7.86 -4.46
CA SER A 175 -20.93 9.28 -4.61
C SER A 175 -20.67 10.07 -3.31
N GLU A 176 -21.07 9.53 -2.17
CA GLU A 176 -20.83 10.13 -0.85
C GLU A 176 -19.33 10.25 -0.56
N ALA A 177 -18.58 9.16 -0.75
CA ALA A 177 -17.13 9.17 -0.54
C ALA A 177 -16.42 10.13 -1.50
N ARG A 178 -16.83 10.16 -2.78
CA ARG A 178 -16.26 11.07 -3.78
C ARG A 178 -16.60 12.53 -3.49
N GLY A 179 -17.78 12.83 -2.95
CA GLY A 179 -18.20 14.19 -2.58
C GLY A 179 -17.55 14.71 -1.30
N ASN A 180 -16.86 13.86 -0.54
CA ASN A 180 -16.26 14.24 0.75
C ASN A 180 -14.82 14.76 0.59
N LEU A 181 -14.58 16.01 0.98
CA LEU A 181 -13.28 16.68 0.88
C LEU A 181 -12.16 15.96 1.66
N PHE A 182 -12.47 15.36 2.81
CA PHE A 182 -11.47 14.66 3.62
C PHE A 182 -11.07 13.33 2.99
N VAL A 183 -12.02 12.65 2.33
CA VAL A 183 -11.74 11.44 1.54
C VAL A 183 -10.82 11.78 0.36
N GLN A 184 -11.13 12.84 -0.40
CA GLN A 184 -10.26 13.28 -1.51
C GLN A 184 -8.84 13.57 -1.04
N ARG A 185 -8.70 14.37 0.03
CA ARG A 185 -7.42 14.69 0.64
C ARG A 185 -6.66 13.45 1.12
N TYR A 186 -7.35 12.48 1.71
CA TYR A 186 -6.75 11.20 2.09
C TYR A 186 -6.18 10.45 0.88
N LEU A 187 -6.93 10.36 -0.22
CA LEU A 187 -6.50 9.65 -1.42
C LEU A 187 -5.31 10.34 -2.09
N GLU A 188 -5.31 11.67 -2.16
CA GLU A 188 -4.17 12.47 -2.63
C GLU A 188 -2.91 12.21 -1.78
N LEU A 189 -3.05 12.23 -0.45
CA LEU A 189 -1.96 11.90 0.46
C LEU A 189 -1.46 10.47 0.25
N ALA A 190 -2.36 9.50 0.07
CA ALA A 190 -2.02 8.11 -0.13
C ALA A 190 -1.28 7.90 -1.46
N THR A 191 -1.72 8.53 -2.55
CA THR A 191 -1.01 8.58 -3.84
C THR A 191 0.37 9.19 -3.67
N ALA A 192 0.48 10.34 -3.00
CA ALA A 192 1.78 10.97 -2.74
C ALA A 192 2.72 10.05 -1.95
N MET A 193 2.21 9.22 -1.03
CA MET A 193 3.02 8.22 -0.33
C MET A 193 3.51 7.09 -1.24
N TYR A 194 2.75 6.73 -2.28
CA TYR A 194 3.17 5.72 -3.27
C TYR A 194 4.38 6.17 -4.10
N ASP A 195 4.49 7.46 -4.38
CA ASP A 195 5.55 8.03 -5.22
C ASP A 195 6.88 8.26 -4.48
N ARG A 196 6.88 8.16 -3.15
CA ARG A 196 8.08 8.36 -2.35
C ARG A 196 9.09 7.24 -2.56
N THR A 197 10.37 7.61 -2.53
CA THR A 197 11.50 6.67 -2.57
C THR A 197 11.89 6.14 -1.20
N ALA A 198 11.55 6.88 -0.14
CA ALA A 198 11.88 6.55 1.24
C ALA A 198 10.75 6.97 2.20
N PRO A 199 10.60 6.25 3.32
CA PRO A 199 9.57 6.56 4.30
C PRO A 199 9.88 7.85 5.07
N LEU A 200 8.86 8.38 5.72
CA LEU A 200 8.97 9.48 6.69
C LEU A 200 9.26 8.91 8.08
N ASP A 201 10.17 9.54 8.82
CA ASP A 201 10.38 9.20 10.23
C ASP A 201 9.20 9.71 11.06
N SER A 202 8.46 8.78 11.67
CA SER A 202 7.35 9.11 12.57
C SER A 202 7.75 10.06 13.71
N ARG A 203 9.01 10.05 14.15
CA ARG A 203 9.53 10.95 15.20
C ARG A 203 9.60 12.41 14.73
N SER A 204 9.83 12.62 13.43
CA SER A 204 9.80 13.94 12.80
C SER A 204 8.36 14.36 12.45
N VAL A 205 7.49 13.41 12.10
CA VAL A 205 6.08 13.68 11.78
C VAL A 205 5.27 14.05 13.02
N GLY A 206 5.48 13.35 14.14
CA GLY A 206 4.69 13.51 15.37
C GLY A 206 4.58 14.96 15.88
N PRO A 207 5.69 15.70 16.03
CA PRO A 207 5.67 17.10 16.46
C PRO A 207 4.86 18.02 15.54
N ILE A 208 4.91 17.81 14.22
CA ILE A 208 4.12 18.60 13.26
C ILE A 208 2.63 18.37 13.49
N LEU A 209 2.22 17.10 13.58
CA LEU A 209 0.82 16.76 13.77
C LEU A 209 0.30 17.27 15.11
N LYS A 210 1.13 17.19 16.16
CA LYS A 210 0.82 17.75 17.47
C LYS A 210 0.61 19.27 17.39
N GLY A 211 1.56 20.01 16.82
CA GLY A 211 1.44 21.47 16.70
C GLY A 211 0.24 21.92 15.86
N ARG A 212 -0.13 21.15 14.83
CA ARG A 212 -1.36 21.40 14.05
C ARG A 212 -2.62 21.10 14.87
N ALA A 213 -2.64 19.99 15.59
CA ALA A 213 -3.76 19.64 16.47
C ALA A 213 -3.97 20.71 17.56
N GLU A 214 -2.89 21.25 18.14
CA GLU A 214 -2.96 22.33 19.14
C GLU A 214 -3.60 23.60 18.57
N LYS A 215 -3.17 24.05 17.38
CA LYS A 215 -3.75 25.21 16.69
C LYS A 215 -5.24 25.05 16.40
N LEU A 216 -5.70 23.81 16.19
CA LEU A 216 -7.10 23.49 15.93
C LEU A 216 -7.90 23.18 17.21
N GLY A 217 -7.30 23.26 18.39
CA GLY A 217 -7.96 22.92 19.66
C GLY A 217 -8.30 21.43 19.80
N LEU A 218 -7.63 20.55 19.05
CA LEU A 218 -7.89 19.10 19.01
C LEU A 218 -7.01 18.29 19.99
N VAL A 219 -6.46 18.94 21.01
CA VAL A 219 -5.63 18.31 22.05
C VAL A 219 -6.44 18.11 23.33
N LYS A 220 -6.15 17.03 24.06
CA LYS A 220 -6.83 16.74 25.34
C LYS A 220 -6.62 17.86 26.35
N THR A 221 -7.69 18.52 26.73
CA THR A 221 -7.79 19.32 27.97
C THR A 221 -8.17 18.38 29.12
N GLN A 222 -7.18 17.96 29.93
CA GLN A 222 -7.24 17.26 31.23
C GLN A 222 -8.38 16.25 31.58
N ARG A 223 -7.94 15.09 32.12
CA ARG A 223 -8.59 14.18 33.10
C ARG A 223 -9.99 13.60 32.85
N VAL A 224 -10.67 13.86 31.74
CA VAL A 224 -11.89 13.10 31.39
C VAL A 224 -11.50 11.85 30.60
N ARG A 225 -12.04 10.69 30.99
CA ARG A 225 -11.85 9.37 30.36
C ARG A 225 -12.48 9.26 28.96
N SER A 226 -12.86 10.39 28.35
CA SER A 226 -13.56 10.47 27.07
C SER A 226 -12.60 10.34 25.88
N LYS A 227 -13.19 10.01 24.72
CA LYS A 227 -12.52 9.83 23.43
C LYS A 227 -11.61 11.02 23.08
N HIS A 228 -10.53 10.77 22.33
CA HIS A 228 -9.60 11.82 21.96
C HIS A 228 -10.25 12.75 20.91
N PRO A 229 -10.16 14.09 21.03
CA PRO A 229 -10.84 15.01 20.13
C PRO A 229 -10.54 14.78 18.64
N ILE A 230 -9.30 14.40 18.31
CA ILE A 230 -8.90 14.02 16.96
C ILE A 230 -9.61 12.77 16.43
N ASP A 231 -9.86 11.78 17.29
CA ASP A 231 -10.51 10.53 16.91
C ASP A 231 -11.99 10.79 16.62
N ASP A 232 -12.63 11.62 17.45
CA ASP A 232 -14.00 12.08 17.24
C ASP A 232 -14.10 12.90 15.95
N ARG A 233 -13.13 13.79 15.70
CA ARG A 233 -13.10 14.57 14.46
C ARG A 233 -13.00 13.68 13.23
N VAL A 234 -12.13 12.66 13.23
CA VAL A 234 -12.04 11.67 12.14
C VAL A 234 -13.39 10.96 11.94
N GLN A 235 -14.02 10.47 13.02
CA GLN A 235 -15.31 9.79 12.93
C GLN A 235 -16.44 10.69 12.39
N ASN A 236 -16.39 11.98 12.67
CA ASN A 236 -17.43 12.94 12.28
C ASN A 236 -17.29 13.45 10.84
N VAL A 237 -16.08 13.47 10.28
CA VAL A 237 -15.86 14.08 8.95
C VAL A 237 -15.76 13.07 7.80
N PHE A 238 -15.45 11.81 8.09
CA PHE A 238 -15.40 10.76 7.06
C PHE A 238 -16.66 9.89 7.07
N PRO A 239 -17.16 9.43 5.91
CA PRO A 239 -18.27 8.49 5.86
C PRO A 239 -17.93 7.19 6.61
N ALA A 240 -18.79 6.77 7.54
CA ALA A 240 -18.51 5.63 8.42
C ALA A 240 -18.25 4.32 7.66
N HIS A 241 -19.03 4.07 6.59
CA HIS A 241 -18.82 2.91 5.73
C HIS A 241 -17.48 2.99 4.98
N TRP A 242 -17.04 4.18 4.56
CA TRP A 242 -15.77 4.33 3.87
C TRP A 242 -14.58 4.15 4.84
N LEU A 243 -14.69 4.64 6.08
CA LEU A 243 -13.70 4.39 7.11
C LEU A 243 -13.51 2.89 7.39
N SER A 244 -14.60 2.12 7.45
CA SER A 244 -14.51 0.68 7.66
C SER A 244 -13.77 -0.01 6.50
N VAL A 245 -13.98 0.44 5.27
CA VAL A 245 -13.27 -0.03 4.06
C VAL A 245 -11.77 0.27 4.15
N VAL A 246 -11.36 1.46 4.59
CA VAL A 246 -9.95 1.85 4.76
C VAL A 246 -9.26 1.06 5.87
N LEU A 247 -9.95 0.86 6.99
CA LEU A 247 -9.40 0.21 8.20
C LEU A 247 -9.57 -1.31 8.20
N GLY A 248 -10.16 -1.88 7.14
CA GLY A 248 -10.30 -3.33 6.96
C GLY A 248 -11.36 -3.97 7.86
N GLY A 249 -12.55 -3.36 7.95
CA GLY A 249 -13.70 -3.87 8.71
C GLY A 249 -13.58 -3.71 10.22
N LYS A 250 -12.38 -3.38 10.73
CA LYS A 250 -12.16 -2.95 12.11
C LYS A 250 -12.60 -1.50 12.23
N MET A 251 -13.90 -1.24 12.27
CA MET A 251 -14.33 -0.05 13.01
C MET A 251 -13.76 -0.24 14.40
N ALA A 252 -12.89 0.68 14.84
CA ALA A 252 -12.56 0.75 16.24
C ALA A 252 -13.90 0.77 16.99
N PRO A 253 -14.25 -0.24 17.81
CA PRO A 253 -15.29 -0.03 18.79
C PRO A 253 -14.89 1.24 19.51
N SER A 254 -15.85 2.14 19.65
CA SER A 254 -15.72 3.44 20.31
C SER A 254 -14.62 3.43 21.39
N GLY A 255 -13.39 3.84 21.05
CA GLY A 255 -12.28 3.79 22.02
C GLY A 255 -10.91 3.28 21.58
N VAL A 256 -10.71 2.69 20.40
CA VAL A 256 -9.31 2.47 19.93
C VAL A 256 -8.75 3.77 19.38
N PRO A 257 -7.67 4.31 19.95
CA PRO A 257 -7.21 5.63 19.57
C PRO A 257 -6.44 5.61 18.25
N PHE A 258 -6.77 6.49 17.30
CA PHE A 258 -6.02 6.59 16.03
C PHE A 258 -4.59 7.12 16.27
N HIS A 259 -4.33 7.67 17.46
CA HIS A 259 -3.06 8.31 17.82
C HIS A 259 -2.03 7.40 18.52
N THR A 260 -2.37 6.18 18.95
CA THR A 260 -1.47 5.39 19.82
C THR A 260 -0.80 4.16 19.19
N THR A 261 -1.29 3.57 18.10
CA THR A 261 -0.67 2.36 17.48
C THR A 261 -0.93 2.21 15.97
N ALA A 262 -1.39 3.26 15.31
CA ALA A 262 -2.25 3.07 14.16
C ALA A 262 -1.48 3.03 12.82
N SER A 263 -1.94 2.18 11.90
CA SER A 263 -1.37 1.96 10.56
C SER A 263 -1.03 3.24 9.78
N VAL A 264 -0.29 3.13 8.67
CA VAL A 264 -0.08 4.28 7.77
C VAL A 264 -1.42 4.91 7.36
N ALA A 265 -2.43 4.10 7.05
CA ALA A 265 -3.77 4.61 6.73
C ALA A 265 -4.33 5.50 7.85
N SER A 266 -4.14 5.12 9.11
CA SER A 266 -4.61 5.91 10.25
C SER A 266 -3.84 7.23 10.41
N HIS A 267 -2.53 7.24 10.15
CA HIS A 267 -1.77 8.49 10.10
C HIS A 267 -2.29 9.41 9.00
N LEU A 268 -2.57 8.87 7.81
CA LEU A 268 -3.09 9.66 6.70
C LEU A 268 -4.50 10.20 6.97
N LEU A 269 -5.36 9.46 7.67
CA LEU A 269 -6.67 9.98 8.12
C LEU A 269 -6.50 11.19 9.05
N VAL A 270 -5.58 11.11 10.01
CA VAL A 270 -5.26 12.22 10.91
C VAL A 270 -4.69 13.41 10.15
N ILE A 271 -3.73 13.19 9.25
CA ILE A 271 -3.15 14.24 8.42
C ILE A 271 -4.23 14.90 7.56
N ALA A 272 -5.12 14.11 6.98
CA ALA A 272 -6.23 14.61 6.20
C ALA A 272 -7.19 15.48 7.04
N VAL A 273 -7.28 15.31 8.37
CA VAL A 273 -8.07 16.20 9.22
C VAL A 273 -7.33 17.50 9.58
N LEU A 274 -6.01 17.41 9.79
CA LEU A 274 -5.22 18.49 10.40
C LEU A 274 -4.75 19.58 9.43
N PHE A 275 -4.79 19.33 8.12
CA PHE A 275 -4.34 20.26 7.09
C PHE A 275 -5.50 20.74 6.22
N GLU A 276 -5.34 21.86 5.52
CA GLU A 276 -6.41 22.40 4.67
C GLU A 276 -6.45 21.74 3.28
N ASN A 277 -5.33 21.21 2.82
CA ASN A 277 -5.22 20.47 1.56
C ASN A 277 -4.03 19.49 1.60
N ALA A 278 -3.95 18.59 0.62
CA ALA A 278 -2.89 17.58 0.59
C ALA A 278 -1.51 18.18 0.31
N ASP A 279 -1.41 19.22 -0.53
CA ASP A 279 -0.13 19.86 -0.87
C ASP A 279 0.54 20.49 0.36
N GLU A 280 -0.23 21.22 1.17
CA GLU A 280 0.24 21.81 2.43
C GLU A 280 0.78 20.71 3.37
N ALA A 281 0.05 19.60 3.48
CA ALA A 281 0.46 18.46 4.30
C ALA A 281 1.74 17.81 3.76
N ILE A 282 1.82 17.54 2.45
CA ILE A 282 2.98 16.93 1.80
C ILE A 282 4.22 17.80 1.99
N ASN A 283 4.10 19.11 1.78
CA ASN A 283 5.18 20.07 1.97
C ASN A 283 5.64 20.12 3.43
N ALA A 284 4.71 20.17 4.39
CA ALA A 284 5.06 20.15 5.81
C ALA A 284 5.81 18.88 6.21
N LEU A 285 5.37 17.71 5.74
CA LEU A 285 6.01 16.42 6.00
C LEU A 285 7.39 16.30 5.33
N ALA A 286 7.52 16.78 4.09
CA ALA A 286 8.77 16.77 3.36
C ALA A 286 9.84 17.64 4.04
N ASN A 287 9.46 18.83 4.50
CA ASN A 287 10.36 19.74 5.18
C ASN A 287 10.91 19.13 6.49
N ALA A 288 10.07 18.47 7.28
CA ALA A 288 10.54 17.80 8.49
C ALA A 288 11.47 16.61 8.21
N ALA A 289 11.30 15.91 7.09
CA ALA A 289 12.20 14.84 6.69
C ALA A 289 13.60 15.35 6.29
N VAL A 290 13.72 16.63 5.90
CA VAL A 290 15.02 17.28 5.65
C VAL A 290 15.65 17.73 6.97
N SER A 291 14.88 18.40 7.83
CA SER A 291 15.37 18.91 9.12
C SER A 291 15.75 17.82 10.14
N GLY A 292 15.19 16.61 10.03
CA GLY A 292 15.49 15.48 10.92
C GLY A 292 16.79 14.72 10.64
N ARG A 293 17.55 15.06 9.59
CA ARG A 293 18.82 14.40 9.27
C ARG A 293 19.98 14.99 10.08
N HIS A 294 20.02 14.73 11.39
CA HIS A 294 21.22 14.93 12.20
C HIS A 294 21.89 13.58 12.52
N GLY A 295 23.06 13.36 11.91
CA GLY A 295 24.11 12.40 12.29
C GLY A 295 23.87 10.92 11.90
N PRO A 296 24.90 10.19 11.40
CA PRO A 296 24.81 8.74 11.31
C PRO A 296 24.72 8.19 12.73
N ALA A 297 23.61 7.54 13.05
CA ALA A 297 23.58 6.64 14.20
C ALA A 297 24.51 5.47 13.87
N ASP A 298 25.56 5.34 14.67
CA ASP A 298 26.54 4.27 14.62
C ASP A 298 25.82 2.91 14.56
N LEU A 299 25.98 2.19 13.46
CA LEU A 299 25.37 0.89 13.20
C LEU A 299 26.31 -0.27 13.56
N SER A 300 27.22 -0.07 14.52
CA SER A 300 27.82 -1.18 15.25
C SER A 300 26.93 -1.56 16.44
N ASP A 301 26.63 -2.86 16.55
CA ASP A 301 26.01 -3.53 17.70
C ASP A 301 24.48 -3.43 17.83
N LYS A 302 23.81 -4.37 17.15
CA LYS A 302 23.01 -5.45 17.78
C LYS A 302 22.36 -6.33 16.71
N VAL A 303 23.16 -7.22 16.12
CA VAL A 303 22.60 -8.45 15.51
C VAL A 303 22.21 -9.35 16.67
N ASN A 304 20.91 -9.40 16.98
CA ASN A 304 20.38 -10.38 17.93
C ASN A 304 20.03 -11.65 17.12
N PRO A 305 20.72 -12.78 17.31
CA PRO A 305 20.45 -14.00 16.55
C PRO A 305 19.27 -14.74 17.20
N LEU A 306 18.04 -14.34 16.89
CA LEU A 306 16.88 -15.16 17.23
C LEU A 306 16.59 -16.15 16.10
N SER A 307 17.17 -17.33 16.29
CA SER A 307 16.64 -18.66 16.00
C SER A 307 15.95 -18.86 14.64
N ALA A 308 16.73 -19.40 13.71
CA ALA A 308 16.22 -20.33 12.72
C ALA A 308 15.75 -21.62 13.43
N SER A 309 14.44 -21.82 13.59
CA SER A 309 13.86 -23.15 13.71
C SER A 309 12.36 -23.13 13.35
N ALA A 310 11.95 -24.22 12.71
CA ALA A 310 10.57 -24.64 12.43
C ALA A 310 9.81 -23.96 11.27
N PHE A 311 10.09 -24.40 10.05
CA PHE A 311 9.05 -24.70 9.06
C PHE A 311 9.48 -25.93 8.25
N SER A 312 9.12 -27.12 8.74
CA SER A 312 8.96 -28.31 7.90
C SER A 312 7.49 -28.36 7.44
N PRO A 313 7.20 -28.55 6.15
CA PRO A 313 5.81 -28.67 5.68
C PRO A 313 5.32 -30.13 5.79
N PRO A 314 4.00 -30.35 5.93
CA PRO A 314 3.39 -31.58 5.45
C PRO A 314 3.40 -31.65 3.91
#